data_AF-A0A0A7S8B6-F1
#
_entry.id   AF-A0A0A7S8B6-F1
#
_cell.length_a   1.000
_cell.length_b   1.000
_cell.length_c   1.000
_cell.angle_alpha   90.00
_cell.angle_beta   90.00
_cell.angle_gamma   90.00
#
_symmetry.space_group_name_H-M   'P 1'
#
loop_
_entity.id
_entity.type
_entity.pdbx_description
1 polymer ?
#
loop_
_entity_poly.entity_id
_entity_poly.type
_entity_poly.pdbx_seq_one_letter_code
_entity_poly.pdbx_strand_id
1 'polypeptide(L)'
;MKKQAIYWVLPLLLQFSFFANANNLTCLGKQETINNQINIAEKMNNHHQLTGLKKALDDVTTHCDNDKLKEKYQNKVKEKLAKLKEKQSDLHEAKLKGEASSKISKQEQKVRKAEKELKKAQDQLNDFYQALQQESH
;
A
#
# COMPACT_ATOMS: atom_id res chain seq x y z
N MET A 1 6.39 -62.23 11.68
CA MET A 1 6.62 -62.00 10.24
C MET A 1 5.96 -60.67 9.89
N LYS A 2 6.67 -59.55 10.05
CA LYS A 2 7.48 -58.81 9.04
C LYS A 2 6.62 -58.25 7.88
N LYS A 3 6.82 -56.93 7.64
CA LYS A 3 6.51 -56.07 6.46
C LYS A 3 5.22 -55.23 6.64
N GLN A 4 5.14 -53.90 6.51
CA GLN A 4 6.01 -52.76 6.13
C GLN A 4 5.43 -51.49 6.82
N ALA A 5 6.19 -50.60 7.46
CA ALA A 5 6.80 -49.35 6.93
C ALA A 5 5.81 -48.35 6.26
N ILE A 6 5.33 -47.31 6.96
CA ILE A 6 5.76 -45.88 6.94
C ILE A 6 5.45 -45.13 5.61
N TYR A 7 4.91 -43.90 5.77
CA TYR A 7 4.64 -42.81 4.79
C TYR A 7 3.26 -42.92 4.09
N TRP A 8 2.34 -41.96 4.18
CA TRP A 8 2.50 -40.51 3.94
C TRP A 8 1.66 -39.64 4.89
N VAL A 9 2.36 -38.79 5.65
CA VAL A 9 1.82 -37.53 6.17
C VAL A 9 1.92 -36.53 5.01
N LEU A 10 0.80 -36.10 4.45
CA LEU A 10 0.78 -34.90 3.62
C LEU A 10 -0.51 -34.11 3.91
N PRO A 11 -0.51 -33.16 4.86
CA PRO A 11 -1.55 -32.16 4.87
C PRO A 11 -1.29 -31.29 3.64
N LEU A 12 -2.15 -31.44 2.63
CA LEU A 12 -2.19 -30.57 1.47
C LEU A 12 -2.45 -29.14 1.97
N LEU A 13 -1.37 -28.38 2.17
CA LEU A 13 -1.42 -26.97 2.48
C LEU A 13 -2.04 -26.26 1.28
N LEU A 14 -3.34 -25.99 1.35
CA LEU A 14 -3.97 -24.93 0.57
C LEU A 14 -3.29 -23.63 0.96
N GLN A 15 -2.23 -23.29 0.24
CA GLN A 15 -1.65 -21.96 0.28
C GLN A 15 -2.67 -21.00 -0.34
N PHE A 16 -3.60 -20.54 0.48
CA PHE A 16 -4.37 -19.34 0.19
C PHE A 16 -3.38 -18.19 0.17
N SER A 17 -2.82 -17.93 -1.00
CA SER A 17 -2.10 -16.69 -1.25
C SER A 17 -3.13 -15.58 -1.14
N PHE A 18 -3.13 -14.86 -0.03
CA PHE A 18 -3.81 -13.58 0.08
C PHE A 18 -3.07 -12.60 -0.82
N PHE A 19 -3.35 -12.63 -2.12
CA PHE A 19 -2.96 -11.54 -3.01
C PHE A 19 -3.77 -10.32 -2.61
N ALA A 20 -3.14 -9.40 -1.88
CA ALA A 20 -3.66 -8.06 -1.72
C ALA A 20 -3.70 -7.43 -3.13
N ASN A 21 -4.90 -7.06 -3.60
CA ASN A 21 -5.08 -6.43 -4.90
C ASN A 21 -4.50 -5.00 -4.84
N ALA A 22 -3.22 -4.87 -5.20
CA ALA A 22 -2.48 -3.62 -5.33
C ALA A 22 -2.72 -2.95 -6.70
N ASN A 23 -3.88 -3.20 -7.31
CA ASN A 23 -4.16 -2.97 -8.73
C ASN A 23 -4.22 -1.49 -9.12
N ASN A 24 -3.74 -0.52 -8.34
CA ASN A 24 -3.72 0.90 -8.72
C ASN A 24 -2.44 1.64 -8.32
N LEU A 25 -1.40 0.91 -7.92
CA LEU A 25 -0.13 1.50 -7.50
C LEU A 25 0.78 1.81 -8.70
N THR A 26 0.69 1.02 -9.76
CA THR A 26 1.45 1.19 -11.01
C THR A 26 0.60 1.85 -12.09
N CYS A 27 1.24 2.22 -13.21
CA CYS A 27 0.51 2.73 -14.37
C CYS A 27 -0.44 1.70 -14.99
N LEU A 28 0.01 0.46 -15.19
CA LEU A 28 -0.85 -0.60 -15.72
C LEU A 28 -2.01 -0.88 -14.76
N GLY A 29 -1.74 -1.02 -13.47
CA GLY A 29 -2.80 -1.23 -12.48
C GLY A 29 -3.85 -0.11 -12.55
N LYS A 30 -3.41 1.16 -12.61
CA LYS A 30 -4.36 2.28 -12.76
C LYS A 30 -5.23 2.14 -14.02
N GLN A 31 -4.63 1.75 -15.15
CA GLN A 31 -5.39 1.50 -16.38
C GLN A 31 -6.39 0.36 -16.20
N GLU A 32 -5.99 -0.77 -15.62
CA GLU A 32 -6.87 -1.92 -15.35
C GLU A 32 -8.02 -1.55 -14.42
N THR A 33 -7.74 -0.80 -13.36
CA THR A 33 -8.76 -0.28 -12.45
C THR A 33 -9.78 0.59 -13.20
N ILE A 34 -9.31 1.49 -14.06
CA ILE A 34 -10.20 2.35 -14.87
C ILE A 34 -10.99 1.51 -15.89
N ASN A 35 -10.35 0.57 -16.58
CA ASN A 35 -11.01 -0.33 -17.53
C ASN A 35 -12.10 -1.18 -16.86
N ASN A 36 -11.85 -1.69 -15.65
CA ASN A 36 -12.85 -2.39 -14.87
C ASN A 36 -14.05 -1.49 -14.52
N GLN A 37 -13.80 -0.23 -14.18
CA GLN A 37 -14.87 0.74 -13.94
C GLN A 37 -15.64 1.09 -15.22
N ILE A 38 -14.96 1.18 -16.38
CA ILE A 38 -15.59 1.36 -17.70
C ILE A 38 -16.55 0.21 -17.98
N ASN A 39 -16.09 -1.04 -17.83
CA ASN A 39 -16.91 -2.24 -18.05
C ASN A 39 -18.17 -2.26 -17.17
N ILE A 40 -18.07 -1.78 -15.92
CA ILE A 40 -19.23 -1.66 -15.02
C ILE A 40 -20.17 -0.54 -15.50
N ALA A 41 -19.64 0.64 -15.83
CA ALA A 41 -20.43 1.77 -16.28
C ALA A 41 -21.19 1.49 -17.59
N GLU A 42 -20.59 0.74 -18.51
CA GLU A 42 -21.24 0.28 -19.75
C GLU A 42 -22.43 -0.64 -19.46
N LYS A 43 -22.26 -1.63 -18.59
CA LYS A 43 -23.35 -2.55 -18.19
C LYS A 43 -24.50 -1.81 -17.51
N MET A 44 -24.21 -0.73 -16.81
CA MET A 44 -25.20 0.11 -16.11
C MET A 44 -25.81 1.21 -17.00
N ASN A 45 -25.42 1.33 -18.28
CA ASN A 45 -25.80 2.41 -19.18
C ASN A 45 -25.54 3.82 -18.60
N ASN A 46 -24.50 3.97 -17.78
CA ASN A 46 -24.13 5.24 -17.15
C ASN A 46 -23.19 6.04 -18.06
N HIS A 47 -23.76 6.68 -19.08
CA HIS A 47 -23.00 7.42 -20.09
C HIS A 47 -22.16 8.59 -19.54
N HIS A 48 -22.63 9.24 -18.47
CA HIS A 48 -21.89 10.34 -17.85
C HIS A 48 -20.60 9.84 -17.19
N GLN A 49 -20.72 8.79 -16.38
CA GLN A 49 -19.57 8.15 -15.74
C GLN A 49 -18.60 7.58 -16.78
N LEU A 50 -19.12 6.92 -17.82
CA LEU A 50 -18.31 6.35 -18.89
C LEU A 50 -17.42 7.39 -19.59
N THR A 51 -17.95 8.58 -19.85
CA THR A 51 -17.20 9.66 -20.51
C THR A 51 -16.03 10.13 -19.63
N GLY A 52 -16.26 10.32 -18.33
CA GLY A 52 -15.22 10.70 -17.38
C GLY A 52 -14.13 9.63 -17.24
N LEU A 53 -14.53 8.35 -17.20
CA LEU A 53 -13.59 7.23 -17.10
C LEU A 53 -12.73 7.08 -18.35
N LYS A 54 -13.29 7.26 -19.55
CA LYS A 54 -12.51 7.23 -20.81
C LYS A 54 -11.45 8.34 -20.84
N LYS A 55 -11.80 9.54 -20.37
CA LYS A 55 -10.82 10.62 -20.22
C LYS A 55 -9.74 10.28 -19.20
N ALA A 56 -10.11 9.72 -18.05
CA ALA A 56 -9.14 9.31 -17.04
C ALA A 56 -8.19 8.22 -17.56
N LEU A 57 -8.70 7.28 -18.39
CA LEU A 57 -7.88 6.25 -19.02
C LEU A 57 -6.86 6.87 -19.99
N ASP A 58 -7.30 7.83 -20.81
CA ASP A 58 -6.44 8.57 -21.73
C ASP A 58 -5.34 9.34 -20.99
N ASP A 59 -5.70 10.06 -19.92
CA ASP A 59 -4.75 10.79 -19.08
C ASP A 59 -3.70 9.84 -18.47
N VAL A 60 -4.12 8.68 -17.94
CA VAL A 60 -3.17 7.69 -17.38
C VAL A 60 -2.29 7.11 -18.47
N THR A 61 -2.85 6.78 -19.63
CA THR A 61 -2.09 6.20 -20.75
C THR A 61 -1.05 7.18 -21.31
N THR A 62 -1.37 8.47 -21.33
CA THR A 62 -0.50 9.50 -21.92
C THR A 62 0.54 10.03 -20.93
N HIS A 63 0.19 10.12 -19.64
CA HIS A 63 1.00 10.88 -18.67
C HIS A 63 1.51 10.06 -17.50
N CYS A 64 1.06 8.83 -17.31
CA CYS A 64 1.55 8.01 -16.22
C CYS A 64 2.98 7.53 -16.49
N ASP A 65 3.81 7.62 -15.45
CA ASP A 65 5.21 7.23 -15.48
C ASP A 65 5.54 6.51 -14.16
N ASN A 66 5.96 5.24 -14.27
CA ASN A 66 6.26 4.41 -13.12
C ASN A 66 7.48 4.93 -12.34
N ASP A 67 8.44 5.61 -12.96
CA ASP A 67 9.58 6.21 -12.25
C ASP A 67 9.13 7.40 -11.41
N LYS A 68 8.22 8.23 -11.92
CA LYS A 68 7.60 9.31 -11.13
C LYS A 68 6.77 8.76 -9.97
N LEU A 69 6.08 7.63 -10.16
CA LEU A 69 5.34 6.97 -9.07
C LEU A 69 6.28 6.40 -8.01
N LYS A 70 7.37 5.76 -8.42
CA LYS A 70 8.42 5.28 -7.51
C LYS A 70 8.95 6.43 -6.66
N GLU A 71 9.32 7.55 -7.30
CA GLU A 71 9.83 8.73 -6.60
C GLU A 71 8.80 9.26 -5.59
N LYS A 72 7.53 9.38 -6.01
CA LYS A 72 6.42 9.79 -5.14
C LYS A 72 6.30 8.91 -3.89
N TYR A 73 6.35 7.58 -4.04
CA TYR A 73 6.24 6.66 -2.91
C TYR A 73 7.47 6.69 -2.01
N GLN A 74 8.68 6.78 -2.58
CA GLN A 74 9.91 6.95 -1.81
C GLN A 74 9.91 8.27 -1.02
N ASN A 75 9.47 9.36 -1.63
CA ASN A 75 9.37 10.66 -0.97
C ASN A 75 8.34 10.62 0.17
N LYS A 76 7.22 9.92 0.00
CA LYS A 76 6.25 9.69 1.08
C LYS A 76 6.87 8.94 2.26
N VAL A 77 7.70 7.92 2.02
CA VAL A 77 8.43 7.21 3.08
C VAL A 77 9.38 8.17 3.81
N LYS A 78 10.17 8.97 3.08
CA LYS A 78 11.08 9.96 3.65
C LYS A 78 10.33 10.98 4.52
N GLU A 79 9.21 11.51 4.04
CA GLU A 79 8.36 12.45 4.78
C GLU A 79 7.84 11.84 6.08
N LYS A 80 7.31 10.61 6.05
CA LYS A 80 6.81 9.95 7.27
C LYS A 80 7.92 9.60 8.24
N LEU A 81 9.11 9.26 7.75
CA LEU A 81 10.27 9.04 8.60
C LEU A 81 10.71 10.34 9.30
N ALA A 82 10.76 11.47 8.58
CA ALA A 82 11.07 12.77 9.15
C ALA A 82 10.05 13.16 10.24
N LYS A 83 8.76 12.97 9.96
CA LYS A 83 7.68 13.23 10.93
C LYS A 83 7.78 12.33 12.17
N LEU A 84 8.16 11.06 12.02
CA LEU A 84 8.40 10.19 13.17
C LEU A 84 9.53 10.73 14.05
N LYS A 85 10.66 11.12 13.44
CA LYS A 85 11.79 11.71 14.17
C LYS A 85 11.40 12.98 14.91
N GLU A 86 10.62 13.86 14.27
CA GLU A 86 10.08 15.07 14.89
C GLU A 86 9.22 14.72 16.12
N LYS A 87 8.27 13.79 16.01
CA LYS A 87 7.43 13.40 17.16
C LYS A 87 8.21 12.71 18.28
N GLN A 88 9.26 11.96 17.95
CA GLN A 88 10.17 11.37 18.95
C GLN A 88 10.96 12.46 19.69
N SER A 89 11.41 13.50 18.97
CA SER A 89 12.06 14.67 19.58
C SER A 89 11.10 15.44 20.49
N ASP A 90 9.87 15.71 20.04
CA ASP A 90 8.83 16.38 20.85
C ASP A 90 8.55 15.61 22.15
N LEU A 91 8.49 14.28 22.08
CA LEU A 91 8.28 13.42 23.23
C LEU A 91 9.48 13.46 24.19
N HIS A 92 10.70 13.41 23.67
CA HIS A 92 11.91 13.49 24.46
C HIS A 92 12.01 14.82 25.21
N GLU A 93 11.74 15.94 24.53
CA GLU A 93 11.73 17.28 25.13
C GLU A 93 10.65 17.39 26.22
N ALA A 94 9.44 16.88 25.99
CA ALA A 94 8.37 16.88 26.98
C ALA A 94 8.75 16.07 28.25
N LYS A 95 9.49 14.97 28.09
CA LYS A 95 10.01 14.18 29.21
C LYS A 95 11.09 14.95 29.99
N LEU A 96 12.03 15.59 29.30
CA LEU A 96 13.09 16.39 29.93
C LEU A 96 12.54 17.60 30.70
N LYS A 97 11.50 18.25 30.16
CA LYS A 97 10.85 19.40 30.82
C LYS A 97 9.94 19.01 31.98
N GLY A 98 9.74 17.71 32.25
CA GLY A 98 8.84 17.25 33.31
C GLY A 98 7.38 17.65 33.06
N GLU A 99 6.95 17.67 31.79
CA GLU A 99 5.57 18.00 31.44
C GLU A 99 4.56 17.04 32.11
N ALA A 100 3.33 17.51 32.32
CA ALA A 100 2.28 16.70 32.92
C ALA A 100 2.10 15.35 32.21
N SER A 101 1.83 14.29 32.97
CA SER A 101 1.67 12.92 32.46
C SER A 101 0.66 12.81 31.30
N SER A 102 -0.41 13.61 31.34
CA SER A 102 -1.41 13.69 30.27
C SER A 102 -0.86 14.25 28.96
N LYS A 103 0.08 15.20 29.01
CA LYS A 103 0.77 15.72 27.82
C LYS A 103 1.78 14.71 27.28
N ILE A 104 2.54 14.04 28.16
CA ILE A 104 3.48 12.98 27.75
C ILE A 104 2.73 11.87 27.02
N SER A 105 1.63 11.38 27.60
CA SER A 105 0.77 10.34 26.98
C SER A 105 0.26 10.74 25.58
N LYS A 106 -0.15 12.01 25.41
CA LYS A 106 -0.55 12.53 24.09
C LYS A 106 0.60 12.51 23.08
N GLN A 107 1.83 12.83 23.50
CA GLN A 107 2.99 12.78 22.60
C GLN A 107 3.35 11.34 22.23
N GLU A 108 3.29 10.40 23.16
CA GLU A 108 3.49 8.98 22.87
C GLU A 108 2.46 8.43 21.87
N GLN A 109 1.20 8.86 21.97
CA GLN A 109 0.17 8.52 20.98
C GLN A 109 0.52 9.06 19.59
N LYS A 110 1.05 10.28 19.49
CA LYS A 110 1.48 10.86 18.21
C LYS A 110 2.66 10.11 17.61
N VAL A 111 3.62 9.67 18.42
CA VAL A 111 4.72 8.79 17.97
C VAL A 111 4.16 7.49 17.40
N ARG A 112 3.29 6.79 18.15
CA ARG A 112 2.64 5.56 17.66
C ARG A 112 1.86 5.76 16.37
N LYS A 113 1.19 6.92 16.21
CA LYS A 113 0.50 7.26 14.96
C LYS A 113 1.48 7.47 13.81
N ALA A 114 2.59 8.18 14.04
CA ALA A 114 3.63 8.40 13.04
C ALA A 114 4.31 7.09 12.60
N GLU A 115 4.56 6.16 13.54
CA GLU A 115 5.08 4.81 13.22
C GLU A 115 4.13 4.04 12.30
N LYS A 116 2.82 4.06 12.60
CA LYS A 116 1.79 3.45 11.74
C LYS A 116 1.73 4.10 10.36
N GLU A 117 1.82 5.43 10.28
CA GLU A 117 1.85 6.16 9.01
C GLU A 117 3.10 5.82 8.18
N LEU A 118 4.27 5.70 8.83
CA LEU A 118 5.52 5.28 8.18
C LEU A 118 5.41 3.84 7.64
N LYS A 119 4.93 2.90 8.47
CA LYS A 119 4.74 1.50 8.04
C LYS A 119 3.82 1.40 6.83
N LYS A 120 2.69 2.11 6.84
CA LYS A 120 1.79 2.17 5.68
C LYS A 120 2.46 2.72 4.41
N ALA A 121 3.33 3.73 4.55
CA ALA A 121 4.06 4.28 3.41
C ALA A 121 5.10 3.28 2.86
N GLN A 122 5.78 2.55 3.75
CA GLN A 122 6.73 1.49 3.37
C GLN A 122 6.02 0.32 2.69
N ASP A 123 4.89 -0.11 3.24
CA ASP A 123 4.07 -1.18 2.65
C ASP A 123 3.58 -0.77 1.27
N GLN A 124 3.07 0.45 1.12
CA GLN A 124 2.66 0.95 -0.19
C GLN A 124 3.81 0.99 -1.21
N LEU A 125 5.02 1.37 -0.79
CA LEU A 125 6.20 1.33 -1.67
C LEU A 125 6.60 -0.11 -2.04
N ASN A 126 6.51 -1.04 -1.09
CA ASN A 126 6.78 -2.45 -1.34
C ASN A 126 5.75 -3.05 -2.29
N ASP A 127 4.46 -2.81 -2.05
CA ASP A 127 3.36 -3.27 -2.89
C ASP A 127 3.48 -2.73 -4.32
N PHE A 128 3.94 -1.48 -4.48
CA PHE A 128 4.27 -0.92 -5.79
C PHE A 128 5.37 -1.73 -6.50
N TYR A 129 6.45 -2.12 -5.81
CA TYR A 129 7.50 -2.94 -6.43
C TYR A 129 7.02 -4.37 -6.75
N GLN A 130 6.17 -4.96 -5.89
CA GLN A 130 5.57 -6.27 -6.17
C GLN A 130 4.68 -6.22 -7.40
N ALA A 131 3.84 -5.18 -7.52
CA ALA A 131 2.99 -4.97 -8.69
C ALA A 131 3.84 -4.81 -9.97
N LEU A 132 4.92 -4.03 -9.94
CA LEU A 132 5.83 -3.91 -11.10
C LEU A 132 6.45 -5.25 -11.53
N GLN A 133 6.74 -6.15 -10.59
CA GLN A 133 7.28 -7.48 -10.93
C GLN A 133 6.22 -8.35 -11.63
N GLN A 134 4.96 -8.21 -11.25
CA GLN A 134 3.84 -8.95 -11.85
C GLN A 134 3.55 -8.50 -13.29
N GLU A 135 3.88 -7.27 -13.67
CA GLU A 135 3.73 -6.75 -15.05
C GLU A 135 4.75 -7.35 -16.04
N SER A 136 5.80 -8.00 -15.55
CA SER A 136 6.88 -8.57 -16.38
C SER A 136 6.65 -10.02 -16.80
N HIS A 137 5.51 -10.60 -16.43
CA HIS A 137 5.10 -11.98 -16.71
C HIS A 137 3.84 -12.00 -17.58
#